data_AF-A0A9E5ZQ94-F1
#
_entry.id   AF-A0A9E5ZQ94-F1
#
_cell.length_a   1.000
_cell.length_b   1.000
_cell.length_c   1.000
_cell.angle_alpha   90.00
_cell.angle_beta   90.00
_cell.angle_gamma   90.00
#
_symmetry.space_group_name_H-M   'P 1'
#
loop_
_entity.id
_entity.type
_entity.pdbx_description
1 polymer ?
#
loop_
_entity_poly.entity_id
_entity_poly.type
_entity_poly.pdbx_seq_one_letter_code
_entity_poly.pdbx_strand_id
1 'polypeptide(L)'
;MKVTEHIQQAKGKTLFSFEIVPPQKGQNIQELYNNIDPLMEFKPPFIDVTTSREENIYIPKENGLLERKITRMRPGTVGICASLKYKYDVDAVPHVLCGGFTKEETEYVLVDCQYLGLDNVMALRGD
;
A
#
# COMPACT_ATOMS: atom_id res chain seq x y z
N MET A 1 5.36 -3.33 15.61
CA MET A 1 6.50 -4.26 15.80
C MET A 1 7.15 -4.51 14.45
N LYS A 2 8.45 -4.86 14.39
CA LYS A 2 9.07 -5.21 13.10
C LYS A 2 8.60 -6.59 12.65
N VAL A 3 8.42 -6.79 11.34
CA VAL A 3 8.07 -8.10 10.76
C VAL A 3 9.06 -9.18 11.18
N THR A 4 10.36 -8.86 11.26
CA THR A 4 11.40 -9.77 11.73
C THR A 4 11.20 -10.22 13.18
N GLU A 5 10.65 -9.35 14.03
CA GLU A 5 10.37 -9.66 15.44
C GLU A 5 9.14 -10.56 15.55
N HIS A 6 8.09 -10.32 14.74
CA HIS A 6 6.93 -11.23 14.64
C HIS A 6 7.36 -12.65 14.26
N ILE A 7 8.20 -12.78 13.23
CA ILE A 7 8.73 -14.07 12.77
C ILE A 7 9.53 -14.76 13.87
N GLN A 8 10.37 -14.03 14.59
CA GLN A 8 11.16 -14.58 15.70
C GLN A 8 10.27 -15.04 16.87
N GLN A 9 9.25 -14.25 17.23
CA GLN A 9 8.33 -14.55 18.33
C GLN A 9 7.41 -15.74 18.03
N ALA A 10 7.17 -16.06 16.75
CA ALA A 10 6.37 -17.20 16.35
C ALA A 10 6.97 -18.55 16.82
N LYS A 11 8.28 -18.61 17.08
CA LYS A 11 8.97 -19.83 17.57
C LYS A 11 8.64 -21.08 16.74
N GLY A 12 8.63 -20.93 15.41
CA GLY A 12 8.32 -22.01 14.47
C GLY A 12 6.83 -22.29 14.26
N LYS A 13 5.92 -21.55 14.92
CA LYS A 13 4.49 -21.59 14.60
C LYS A 13 4.21 -20.84 13.30
N THR A 14 3.25 -21.35 12.53
CA THR A 14 2.79 -20.70 11.31
C THR A 14 2.14 -19.34 11.62
N LEU A 15 2.51 -18.32 10.87
CA LEU A 15 1.86 -17.01 10.86
C LEU A 15 0.98 -16.90 9.62
N PHE A 16 -0.15 -16.20 9.77
CA PHE A 16 -1.01 -15.81 8.66
C PHE A 16 -0.87 -14.31 8.43
N SER A 17 -0.52 -13.90 7.22
CA SER A 17 -0.58 -12.51 6.76
C SER A 17 -1.20 -12.47 5.36
N PHE A 18 -1.60 -11.29 4.92
CA PHE A 18 -2.14 -11.12 3.57
C PHE A 18 -1.79 -9.74 3.03
N GLU A 19 -1.99 -9.62 1.72
CA GLU A 19 -1.73 -8.43 0.94
C GLU A 19 -3.03 -7.87 0.38
N ILE A 20 -3.13 -6.55 0.35
CA ILE A 20 -4.27 -5.83 -0.23
C ILE A 20 -3.86 -4.91 -1.38
N VAL A 21 -4.82 -4.68 -2.26
CA VAL A 21 -4.72 -3.69 -3.33
C VAL A 21 -5.52 -2.45 -2.92
N PRO A 22 -4.91 -1.25 -2.86
CA PRO A 22 -5.65 -0.03 -2.53
C PRO A 22 -6.82 0.20 -3.49
N PRO A 23 -7.92 0.81 -3.03
CA PRO A 23 -9.07 1.09 -3.88
C PRO A 23 -8.70 2.01 -5.06
N GLN A 24 -9.48 1.94 -6.14
CA GLN A 24 -9.28 2.87 -7.26
C GLN A 24 -9.66 4.29 -6.84
N LYS A 25 -9.03 5.28 -7.49
CA LYS A 25 -9.37 6.69 -7.30
C LYS A 25 -10.88 6.91 -7.51
N GLY A 26 -11.53 7.51 -6.52
CA GLY A 26 -12.97 7.79 -6.52
C GLY A 26 -13.82 6.71 -5.85
N GLN A 27 -13.25 5.57 -5.45
CA GLN A 27 -13.95 4.56 -4.66
C GLN A 27 -13.86 4.81 -3.16
N ASN A 28 -14.79 4.21 -2.41
CA ASN A 28 -14.87 4.33 -0.96
C ASN A 28 -13.98 3.30 -0.26
N ILE A 29 -13.21 3.74 0.73
CA ILE A 29 -12.39 2.87 1.60
C ILE A 29 -13.23 1.86 2.40
N GLN A 30 -14.53 2.11 2.60
CA GLN A 30 -15.40 1.19 3.34
C GLN A 30 -15.49 -0.20 2.71
N GLU A 31 -15.43 -0.30 1.37
CA GLU A 31 -15.39 -1.61 0.70
C GLU A 31 -14.13 -2.39 1.06
N LEU A 32 -12.99 -1.70 1.19
CA LEU A 32 -11.75 -2.32 1.63
C LEU A 32 -11.89 -2.84 3.06
N TYR A 33 -12.46 -2.07 3.98
CA TYR A 33 -12.68 -2.51 5.36
C TYR A 33 -13.60 -3.73 5.44
N ASN A 34 -14.70 -3.72 4.70
CA ASN A 34 -15.65 -4.84 4.68
C ASN A 34 -14.98 -6.15 4.24
N ASN A 35 -13.97 -6.09 3.39
CA ASN A 35 -13.18 -7.26 2.96
C ASN A 35 -12.10 -7.66 3.99
N ILE A 36 -11.59 -6.72 4.77
CA ILE A 36 -10.55 -6.96 5.80
C ILE A 36 -11.17 -7.49 7.09
N ASP A 37 -12.34 -6.98 7.50
CA ASP A 37 -12.97 -7.30 8.78
C ASP A 37 -13.09 -8.82 9.04
N PRO A 38 -13.51 -9.66 8.09
CA PRO A 38 -13.57 -11.12 8.29
C PRO A 38 -12.19 -11.77 8.47
N LEU A 39 -11.13 -11.18 7.90
CA LEU A 39 -9.77 -11.71 7.98
C LEU A 39 -9.10 -11.38 9.32
N MET A 40 -9.60 -10.38 10.05
CA MET A 40 -9.05 -9.99 11.35
C MET A 40 -9.29 -11.04 12.44
N GLU A 41 -10.26 -11.94 12.27
CA GLU A 41 -10.47 -13.09 13.17
C GLU A 41 -9.20 -13.97 13.29
N PHE A 42 -8.43 -14.07 12.21
CA PHE A 42 -7.19 -14.85 12.16
C PHE A 42 -5.99 -14.14 12.79
N LYS A 43 -6.17 -12.91 13.29
CA LYS A 43 -5.14 -12.10 13.98
C LYS A 43 -3.84 -12.01 13.17
N PRO A 44 -3.89 -11.48 11.94
CA PRO A 44 -2.68 -11.28 11.15
C PRO A 44 -1.71 -10.36 11.91
N PRO A 45 -0.43 -10.71 12.05
CA PRO A 45 0.55 -9.87 12.74
C PRO A 45 0.93 -8.64 11.90
N PHE A 46 0.82 -8.74 10.57
CA PHE A 46 1.06 -7.65 9.64
C PHE A 46 0.24 -7.82 8.36
N ILE A 47 0.01 -6.72 7.66
CA ILE A 47 -0.73 -6.66 6.38
C ILE A 47 0.07 -5.84 5.36
N ASP A 48 0.27 -6.41 4.18
CA ASP A 48 0.96 -5.77 3.07
C ASP A 48 -0.02 -4.91 2.25
N VAL A 49 0.44 -3.74 1.81
CA VAL A 49 -0.33 -2.83 0.96
C VAL A 49 0.44 -2.54 -0.31
N THR A 50 -0.10 -2.99 -1.43
CA THR A 50 0.56 -2.84 -2.74
C THR A 50 0.61 -1.40 -3.22
N THR A 51 1.59 -1.12 -4.08
CA THR A 51 1.72 0.15 -4.80
C THR A 51 1.77 -0.15 -6.29
N SER A 52 0.95 0.54 -7.08
CA SER A 52 0.96 0.44 -8.55
C SER A 52 1.82 1.54 -9.16
N ARG A 53 2.46 1.26 -10.30
CA ARG A 53 3.09 2.31 -11.13
C ARG A 53 2.06 3.26 -11.72
N GLU A 54 2.58 4.36 -12.26
CA GLU A 54 1.82 5.28 -13.09
C GLU A 54 1.39 4.62 -14.40
N GLU A 55 0.13 4.84 -14.76
CA GLU A 55 -0.46 4.37 -16.01
C GLU A 55 -0.59 5.54 -16.99
N ASN A 56 -0.36 5.26 -18.27
CA ASN A 56 -0.62 6.21 -19.35
C ASN A 56 -2.06 6.02 -19.83
N ILE A 57 -2.93 6.98 -19.55
CA ILE A 57 -4.27 7.04 -20.12
C ILE A 57 -4.27 7.95 -21.35
N TYR A 58 -5.03 7.57 -22.39
CA TYR A 58 -5.20 8.37 -23.59
C TYR A 58 -6.60 8.98 -23.60
N ILE A 59 -6.67 10.30 -23.48
CA ILE A 59 -7.93 11.06 -23.44
C ILE A 59 -8.22 11.58 -24.85
N PRO A 60 -9.37 11.25 -25.46
CA PRO A 60 -9.75 11.80 -26.76
C PRO A 60 -10.03 13.29 -26.66
N LYS A 61 -9.41 14.09 -27.52
CA LYS A 61 -9.70 15.51 -27.71
C LYS A 61 -10.73 15.70 -28.82
N GLU A 62 -11.45 16.83 -28.79
CA GLU A 62 -12.49 17.19 -29.76
C GLU A 62 -12.00 17.21 -31.22
N ASN A 63 -10.69 17.40 -31.43
CA ASN A 63 -10.05 17.39 -32.75
C ASN A 63 -9.66 15.97 -33.25
N GLY A 64 -10.12 14.91 -32.59
CA GLY A 64 -9.80 13.52 -32.94
C GLY A 64 -8.39 13.06 -32.53
N LEU A 65 -7.60 13.89 -31.86
CA LEU A 65 -6.29 13.52 -31.32
C LEU A 65 -6.42 12.89 -29.93
N LEU A 66 -5.46 12.06 -29.55
CA LEU A 66 -5.35 11.49 -28.21
C LEU A 66 -4.32 12.28 -27.37
N GLU A 67 -4.71 12.67 -26.16
CA GLU A 67 -3.82 13.23 -25.15
C GLU A 67 -3.30 12.12 -24.23
N ARG A 68 -1.99 11.91 -24.20
CA ARG A 68 -1.37 11.02 -23.22
C ARG A 68 -1.28 11.73 -21.87
N LYS A 69 -2.01 11.24 -20.86
CA LYS A 69 -1.92 11.71 -19.48
C LYS A 69 -1.39 10.59 -18.59
N ILE A 70 -0.41 10.92 -17.78
CA ILE A 70 0.14 10.01 -16.77
C ILE A 70 -0.73 10.14 -15.52
N THR A 71 -1.25 9.03 -14.99
CA THR A 71 -2.07 9.01 -13.78
C THR A 71 -1.78 7.79 -12.92
N ARG A 72 -1.94 7.92 -11.61
CA ARG A 72 -1.98 6.77 -10.68
C ARG A 72 -3.43 6.38 -10.43
N MET A 73 -3.80 5.16 -10.81
CA MET A 73 -5.17 4.67 -10.66
C MET A 73 -5.54 4.33 -9.21
N ARG A 74 -4.55 3.97 -8.39
CA ARG A 74 -4.71 3.56 -6.98
C ARG A 74 -3.76 4.36 -6.08
N PRO A 75 -4.03 5.66 -5.88
CA PRO A 75 -3.18 6.50 -5.02
C PRO A 75 -3.40 6.17 -3.54
N GLY A 76 -2.43 6.56 -2.71
CA GLY A 76 -2.64 6.63 -1.26
C GLY A 76 -2.21 5.41 -0.45
N THR A 77 -1.30 4.56 -0.95
CA THR A 77 -0.74 3.39 -0.22
C THR A 77 -0.40 3.73 1.23
N VAL A 78 0.39 4.79 1.47
CA VAL A 78 0.80 5.20 2.82
C VAL A 78 -0.40 5.60 3.70
N GLY A 79 -1.38 6.30 3.13
CA GLY A 79 -2.60 6.67 3.83
C GLY A 79 -3.47 5.45 4.18
N ILE A 80 -3.55 4.46 3.28
CA ILE A 80 -4.20 3.18 3.56
C ILE A 80 -3.46 2.44 4.67
N CYS A 81 -2.13 2.35 4.63
CA CYS A 81 -1.34 1.71 5.68
C CYS A 81 -1.59 2.35 7.06
N ALA A 82 -1.56 3.68 7.14
CA ALA A 82 -1.87 4.38 8.38
C ALA A 82 -3.30 4.08 8.85
N SER A 83 -4.26 4.11 7.93
CA SER A 83 -5.63 3.76 8.26
C SER A 83 -5.78 2.34 8.80
N LEU A 84 -5.10 1.35 8.21
CA LEU A 84 -5.15 -0.03 8.69
C LEU A 84 -4.51 -0.15 10.07
N LYS A 85 -3.34 0.47 10.26
CA LYS A 85 -2.62 0.49 11.53
C LYS A 85 -3.52 1.01 12.66
N TYR A 86 -4.14 2.17 12.49
CA TYR A 86 -4.94 2.79 13.55
C TYR A 86 -6.32 2.13 13.74
N LYS A 87 -6.92 1.60 12.67
CA LYS A 87 -8.24 0.96 12.77
C LYS A 87 -8.17 -0.44 13.37
N TYR A 88 -7.15 -1.21 13.01
CA TYR A 88 -7.06 -2.64 13.34
C TYR A 88 -5.94 -2.96 14.34
N ASP A 89 -5.15 -1.98 14.75
CA ASP A 89 -3.96 -2.17 15.59
C ASP A 89 -3.01 -3.24 15.04
N VAL A 90 -2.74 -3.14 13.73
CA VAL A 90 -1.93 -4.11 12.98
C VAL A 90 -0.75 -3.42 12.31
N ASP A 91 0.39 -4.11 12.22
CA ASP A 91 1.55 -3.56 11.51
C ASP A 91 1.31 -3.58 9.99
N ALA A 92 1.13 -2.40 9.39
CA ALA A 92 0.99 -2.27 7.95
C ALA A 92 2.35 -2.15 7.26
N VAL A 93 2.50 -2.81 6.11
CA VAL A 93 3.74 -2.84 5.31
C VAL A 93 3.47 -2.21 3.94
N PRO A 94 3.74 -0.90 3.74
CA PRO A 94 3.68 -0.29 2.43
C PRO A 94 4.71 -0.89 1.49
N HIS A 95 4.28 -1.21 0.28
CA HIS A 95 5.18 -1.48 -0.84
C HIS A 95 5.75 -0.17 -1.36
N VAL A 96 7.08 -0.09 -1.46
CA VAL A 96 7.80 1.08 -1.98
C VAL A 96 8.48 0.66 -3.28
N LEU A 97 8.08 1.29 -4.38
CA LEU A 97 8.65 1.02 -5.70
C LEU A 97 9.85 1.92 -5.96
N CYS A 98 10.93 1.34 -6.50
CA CYS A 98 12.09 2.08 -6.99
C CYS A 98 11.90 2.59 -8.44
N GLY A 99 11.06 1.92 -9.23
CA GLY A 99 10.76 2.31 -10.60
C GLY A 99 9.51 3.17 -10.69
N GLY A 100 9.60 4.29 -11.40
CA GLY A 100 8.52 5.27 -11.55
C GLY A 100 8.46 6.32 -10.43
N PHE A 101 9.39 6.29 -9.47
CA PHE A 101 9.56 7.29 -8.43
C PHE A 101 10.93 7.94 -8.62
N THR A 102 10.99 9.25 -8.44
CA THR A 102 12.23 10.00 -8.24
C THR A 102 12.80 9.71 -6.86
N LYS A 103 14.08 10.06 -6.65
CA LYS A 103 14.72 9.91 -5.33
C LYS A 103 13.99 10.72 -4.28
N GLU A 104 13.59 11.94 -4.64
CA GLU A 104 12.83 12.85 -3.79
C GLU A 104 11.47 12.26 -3.42
N GLU A 105 10.73 11.69 -4.38
CA GLU A 105 9.44 11.03 -4.08
C GLU A 105 9.61 9.81 -3.15
N THR A 106 10.66 9.01 -3.34
CA THR A 106 10.98 7.91 -2.41
C THR A 106 11.29 8.44 -1.01
N GLU A 107 12.08 9.51 -0.89
CA GLU A 107 12.39 10.12 0.39
C GLU A 107 11.13 10.63 1.10
N TYR A 108 10.24 11.32 0.38
CA TYR A 108 8.97 11.79 0.94
C TYR A 108 8.09 10.64 1.47
N VAL A 109 8.01 9.53 0.73
CA VAL A 109 7.28 8.33 1.19
C VAL A 109 7.89 7.78 2.48
N LEU A 110 9.21 7.72 2.59
CA LEU A 110 9.88 7.21 3.79
C LEU A 110 9.69 8.15 5.00
N VAL A 111 9.72 9.47 4.78
CA VAL A 111 9.42 10.48 5.81
C VAL A 111 7.97 10.35 6.30
N ASP A 112 7.01 10.20 5.38
CA ASP A 112 5.61 9.98 5.76
C ASP A 112 5.42 8.68 6.54
N CYS A 113 6.09 7.59 6.13
CA CYS A 113 6.09 6.33 6.87
C CYS A 113 6.59 6.52 8.30
N GLN A 114 7.70 7.26 8.47
CA GLN A 114 8.25 7.57 9.79
C GLN A 114 7.25 8.36 10.65
N TYR A 115 6.62 9.40 10.12
CA TYR A 115 5.65 10.20 10.87
C TYR A 115 4.40 9.42 11.28
N LEU A 116 4.02 8.43 10.47
CA LEU A 116 2.84 7.59 10.72
C LEU A 116 3.16 6.33 11.55
N GLY A 117 4.42 6.13 11.94
CA GLY A 117 4.87 4.95 12.69
C GLY A 117 4.80 3.66 11.88
N LEU A 118 5.02 3.72 10.58
CA LEU A 118 5.11 2.58 9.68
C LEU A 118 6.58 2.12 9.62
N ASP A 119 6.94 1.20 10.50
CA ASP A 119 8.33 0.75 10.71
C ASP A 119 8.79 -0.35 9.74
N ASN A 120 7.90 -0.82 8.87
CA ASN A 120 8.13 -1.91 7.94
C ASN A 120 7.86 -1.43 6.52
N VAL A 121 8.73 -1.77 5.57
CA VAL A 121 8.55 -1.47 4.14
C VAL A 121 8.90 -2.70 3.32
N MET A 122 8.19 -2.91 2.22
CA MET A 122 8.59 -3.87 1.18
C MET A 122 9.21 -3.11 0.01
N ALA A 123 10.54 -3.13 -0.10
CA ALA A 123 11.26 -2.46 -1.18
C ALA A 123 11.23 -3.33 -2.45
N LEU A 124 10.68 -2.78 -3.54
CA LEU A 124 10.47 -3.48 -4.79
C LEU A 124 11.03 -2.69 -5.98
N ARG A 125 11.52 -3.38 -7.00
CA ARG A 125 11.91 -2.73 -8.27
C ARG A 125 10.69 -2.08 -8.97
N GLY A 126 9.55 -2.77 -8.94
CA GLY A 126 8.45 -2.54 -9.87
C GLY A 126 8.77 -3.06 -11.28
N ASP A 127 7.74 -3.25 -12.09
CA ASP A 127 7.85 -3.71 -13.50
C ASP A 127 8.14 -2.56 -14.44
#